data_AF-A0A7L1PTM3-F1
#
_entry.id   AF-A0A7L1PTM3-F1
#
_cell.length_a   1.000
_cell.length_b   1.000
_cell.length_c   1.000
_cell.angle_alpha   90.00
_cell.angle_beta   90.00
_cell.angle_gamma   90.00
#
_symmetry.space_group_name_H-M   'P 1'
#
loop_
_entity.id
_entity.type
_entity.pdbx_description
1 polymer ?
#
loop_
_entity_poly.entity_id
_entity_poly.type
_entity_poly.pdbx_seq_one_letter_code
_entity_poly.pdbx_strand_id
1 'polypeptide(L)'
;LKEQEKILLAQLEQVSQELLKKSHEYNSRVLERELLLDAVIAQIEEKRDQPVVEFLMDVGKILSSCEAAKAPIPEPVSPELQRSVESLSETSQLVLDMVAKFKVGTDCHLCHPLEKVTLDPETASPHLTLSQDHKTIRLGSGIQNLPDTSKRFTGSPSVLGSQG
;
A
#
# COMPACT_ATOMS: atom_id res chain seq x y z
N LEU A 1 -10.29 -7.14 -5.91
CA LEU A 1 -9.30 -7.47 -4.87
C LEU A 1 -8.24 -8.45 -5.36
N LYS A 2 -8.48 -9.77 -5.44
CA LYS A 2 -7.43 -10.73 -5.88
C LYS A 2 -6.77 -10.40 -7.22
N GLU A 3 -7.55 -9.94 -8.21
CA GLU A 3 -7.00 -9.54 -9.51
C GLU A 3 -6.15 -8.25 -9.42
N GLN A 4 -6.60 -7.26 -8.65
CA GLN A 4 -5.86 -6.00 -8.44
C GLN A 4 -4.56 -6.23 -7.66
N GLU A 5 -4.60 -7.10 -6.64
CA GLU A 5 -3.42 -7.53 -5.89
C GLU A 5 -2.40 -8.19 -6.83
N LYS A 6 -2.86 -9.10 -7.70
CA LYS A 6 -1.99 -9.75 -8.69
C LYS A 6 -1.34 -8.75 -9.65
N ILE A 7 -2.08 -7.73 -10.10
CA ILE A 7 -1.55 -6.66 -10.97
C ILE A 7 -0.48 -5.84 -10.23
N LEU A 8 -0.75 -5.40 -9.00
CA LEU A 8 0.20 -4.62 -8.21
C LEU A 8 1.47 -5.40 -7.90
N LEU A 9 1.36 -6.70 -7.58
CA LEU A 9 2.51 -7.57 -7.37
C LEU A 9 3.35 -7.71 -8.64
N ALA A 10 2.72 -7.90 -9.80
CA ALA A 10 3.42 -7.98 -11.07
C ALA A 10 4.16 -6.66 -11.42
N GLN A 11 3.54 -5.51 -11.15
CA GLN A 11 4.17 -4.20 -11.33
C GLN A 11 5.36 -4.00 -10.39
N LEU A 12 5.23 -4.39 -9.11
CA LEU A 12 6.33 -4.33 -8.14
C LEU A 12 7.50 -5.22 -8.56
N GLU A 13 7.22 -6.44 -9.01
CA GLU A 13 8.24 -7.37 -9.49
C GLU A 13 8.97 -6.80 -10.71
N GLN A 14 8.24 -6.22 -11.67
CA GLN A 14 8.83 -5.56 -12.84
C GLN A 14 9.78 -4.43 -12.43
N VAL A 15 9.33 -3.49 -11.59
CA VAL A 15 10.15 -2.35 -11.14
C VAL A 15 11.38 -2.83 -10.37
N SER A 16 11.24 -3.86 -9.53
CA SER A 16 12.35 -4.47 -8.80
C SER A 16 13.38 -5.06 -9.75
N GLN A 17 12.96 -5.76 -10.81
CA GLN A 17 13.87 -6.34 -11.80
C GLN A 17 14.59 -5.25 -12.61
N GLU A 18 13.89 -4.21 -13.02
CA GLU A 18 14.48 -3.07 -13.73
C GLU A 18 15.50 -2.32 -12.85
N LEU A 19 15.21 -2.14 -11.57
CA LEU A 19 16.13 -1.55 -10.61
C LEU A 19 17.40 -2.38 -10.41
N LEU A 20 17.26 -3.70 -10.24
CA LEU A 20 18.40 -4.61 -10.10
C LEU A 20 19.28 -4.57 -11.36
N LYS A 21 18.67 -4.57 -12.55
CA LYS A 21 19.39 -4.47 -13.81
C LYS A 21 20.16 -3.16 -13.93
N LYS A 22 19.50 -2.02 -13.67
CA LYS A 22 20.13 -0.68 -13.69
C LYS A 22 21.25 -0.57 -12.66
N SER A 23 21.06 -1.11 -11.46
CA SER A 23 22.08 -1.15 -10.41
C SER A 23 23.30 -1.97 -10.85
N HIS A 24 23.09 -3.14 -11.45
CA HIS A 24 24.18 -3.95 -11.98
C HIS A 24 24.95 -3.20 -13.09
N GLU A 25 24.25 -2.64 -14.08
CA GLU A 25 24.87 -1.84 -15.15
C GLU A 25 25.67 -0.65 -14.61
N TYR A 26 25.13 0.05 -13.62
CA TYR A 26 25.81 1.14 -12.93
C TYR A 26 27.09 0.65 -12.25
N ASN A 27 26.99 -0.39 -11.42
CA ASN A 27 28.13 -0.95 -10.70
C ASN A 27 29.22 -1.45 -11.65
N SER A 28 28.85 -2.11 -12.76
CA SER A 28 29.82 -2.53 -13.78
C SER A 28 30.59 -1.34 -14.36
N ARG A 29 29.90 -0.23 -14.68
CA ARG A 29 30.55 0.98 -15.22
C ARG A 29 31.42 1.70 -14.20
N VAL A 30 31.04 1.65 -12.92
CA VAL A 30 31.85 2.20 -11.82
C VAL A 30 33.13 1.37 -11.65
N LEU A 31 33.02 0.04 -11.63
CA LEU A 31 34.16 -0.87 -11.55
C LEU A 31 35.11 -0.70 -12.74
N GLU A 32 34.58 -0.58 -13.96
CA GLU A 32 35.40 -0.30 -15.15
C GLU A 32 36.19 1.00 -15.00
N ARG A 33 35.57 2.05 -14.46
CA ARG A 33 36.25 3.32 -14.18
C ARG A 33 37.30 3.21 -13.09
N GLU A 34 37.02 2.49 -12.02
CA GLU A 34 37.97 2.24 -10.94
C GLU A 34 39.24 1.57 -11.50
N LEU A 35 39.07 0.52 -12.31
CA LEU A 35 40.17 -0.15 -12.99
C LEU A 35 40.95 0.77 -13.94
N LEU A 36 40.25 1.65 -14.68
CA LEU A 36 40.91 2.64 -15.55
C LEU A 36 41.72 3.66 -14.74
N LEU A 37 41.20 4.13 -13.61
CA LEU A 37 41.91 5.07 -12.73
C LEU A 37 43.15 4.40 -12.12
N ASP A 38 43.02 3.17 -11.62
CA ASP A 38 44.15 2.39 -11.10
C ASP A 38 45.24 2.19 -12.16
N ALA A 39 44.85 1.89 -13.40
CA ALA A 39 45.79 1.74 -14.51
C ALA A 39 46.49 3.05 -14.89
N VAL A 40 45.81 4.20 -14.79
CA VAL A 40 46.42 5.52 -15.03
C VAL A 40 47.36 5.89 -13.89
N ILE A 41 46.99 5.62 -12.65
CA ILE A 41 47.85 5.84 -11.46
C ILE A 41 49.14 5.02 -11.62
N ALA A 42 49.03 3.72 -11.92
CA ALA A 42 50.19 2.85 -12.11
C ALA A 42 51.12 3.35 -13.24
N GLN A 43 50.55 3.84 -14.36
CA GLN A 43 51.34 4.45 -15.44
C GLN A 43 52.09 5.70 -14.97
N ILE A 44 51.46 6.57 -14.18
CA ILE A 44 52.10 7.78 -13.65
C ILE A 44 53.23 7.40 -12.69
N GLU A 45 53.00 6.41 -11.82
CA GLU A 45 53.99 5.91 -10.87
C GLU A 45 55.20 5.29 -11.60
N GLU A 46 54.99 4.44 -12.60
CA GLU A 46 56.07 3.86 -13.41
C GLU A 46 56.92 4.95 -14.09
N LYS A 47 56.25 5.99 -14.61
CA LYS A 47 56.89 7.06 -15.37
C LYS A 47 57.64 8.05 -14.50
N ARG A 48 57.28 8.17 -13.22
CA ARG A 48 57.99 9.00 -12.22
C ARG A 48 59.44 8.54 -12.05
N ASP A 49 59.68 7.24 -12.13
CA ASP A 49 61.01 6.65 -11.87
C ASP A 49 61.88 6.52 -13.13
N GLN A 50 61.36 6.91 -14.31
CA GLN A 50 62.09 6.83 -15.57
C GLN A 50 63.08 7.99 -15.80
N PRO A 51 64.12 7.78 -16.62
CA PRO A 51 64.98 8.86 -17.10
C PRO A 51 64.19 9.95 -17.83
N VAL A 52 64.60 11.21 -17.67
CA VAL A 52 63.90 12.40 -18.22
C VAL A 52 63.62 12.29 -19.73
N VAL A 53 64.54 11.72 -20.50
CA VAL A 53 64.37 11.59 -21.96
C VAL A 53 63.22 10.64 -22.32
N GLU A 54 63.11 9.50 -21.64
CA GLU A 54 62.04 8.52 -21.86
C GLU A 54 60.69 9.07 -21.38
N PHE A 55 60.69 9.72 -20.21
CA PHE A 55 59.51 10.41 -19.68
C PHE A 55 58.93 11.43 -20.68
N LEU A 56 59.78 12.29 -21.25
CA LEU A 56 59.36 13.34 -22.17
C LEU A 56 58.80 12.79 -23.49
N MET A 57 59.20 11.59 -23.92
CA MET A 57 58.64 10.95 -25.11
C MET A 57 57.20 10.46 -24.90
N ASP A 58 56.87 10.00 -23.69
CA ASP A 58 55.60 9.32 -23.41
C ASP A 58 54.55 10.19 -22.68
N VAL A 59 54.94 11.36 -22.15
CA VAL A 59 54.07 12.22 -21.33
C VAL A 59 52.75 12.59 -22.02
N GLY A 60 52.75 12.80 -23.33
CA GLY A 60 51.54 13.14 -24.09
C GLY A 60 50.50 12.01 -24.11
N LYS A 61 50.95 10.75 -24.12
CA LYS A 61 50.07 9.58 -24.08
C LYS A 61 49.41 9.44 -22.70
N ILE A 62 50.18 9.67 -21.63
CA ILE A 62 49.69 9.62 -20.24
C ILE A 62 48.63 10.70 -20.03
N LEU A 63 48.92 11.94 -20.46
CA LEU A 63 47.97 13.05 -20.35
C LEU A 63 46.67 12.78 -21.10
N SER A 64 46.76 12.19 -22.29
CA SER A 64 45.58 11.77 -23.07
C SER A 64 44.76 10.70 -22.33
N SER A 65 45.44 9.74 -21.69
CA SER A 65 44.79 8.70 -20.86
C SER A 65 44.13 9.28 -19.61
N CYS A 66 44.75 10.27 -18.96
CA CYS A 66 44.16 10.99 -17.82
C CYS A 66 42.88 11.73 -18.23
N GLU A 67 42.89 12.41 -19.38
CA GLU A 67 41.69 13.10 -19.89
C GLU A 67 40.55 12.12 -20.19
N ALA A 68 40.85 10.93 -20.74
CA ALA A 68 39.85 9.90 -20.94
C ALA A 68 39.25 9.39 -19.61
N ALA A 69 40.07 9.23 -18.57
CA ALA A 69 39.64 8.76 -17.26
C ALA A 69 38.81 9.78 -16.47
N LYS A 70 38.94 11.09 -16.74
CA LYS A 70 38.18 12.18 -16.11
C LYS A 70 36.68 12.19 -16.42
N ALA A 71 36.21 11.34 -17.35
CA ALA A 71 34.82 11.34 -17.76
C ALA A 71 33.85 11.20 -16.55
N PRO A 72 32.67 11.86 -16.54
CA PRO A 72 31.77 11.91 -15.37
C PRO A 72 31.20 10.54 -14.99
N ILE A 73 31.18 10.21 -13.69
CA ILE A 73 30.53 9.01 -13.13
C ILE A 73 29.09 8.95 -13.66
N PRO A 74 28.58 7.77 -14.06
CA PRO A 74 27.23 7.67 -14.56
C PRO A 74 26.23 8.09 -13.48
N GLU A 75 25.03 8.51 -13.86
CA GLU A 75 23.99 8.76 -12.86
C GLU A 75 23.49 7.41 -12.30
N PRO A 76 23.36 7.27 -10.96
CA PRO A 76 23.06 5.98 -10.32
C PRO A 76 21.66 5.43 -10.60
N VAL A 77 20.69 6.30 -10.86
CA VAL A 77 19.30 5.92 -11.14
C VAL A 77 18.73 6.88 -12.18
N SER A 78 18.01 6.35 -13.18
CA SER A 78 17.32 7.21 -14.15
C SER A 78 16.06 7.87 -13.56
N PRO A 79 15.75 9.13 -13.89
CA PRO A 79 14.56 9.84 -13.42
C PRO A 79 13.25 9.09 -13.68
N GLU A 80 13.17 8.31 -14.75
CA GLU A 80 12.00 7.49 -15.11
C GLU A 80 11.71 6.42 -14.06
N LEU A 81 12.76 5.75 -13.58
CA LEU A 81 12.64 4.66 -12.62
C LEU A 81 12.26 5.21 -11.25
N GLN A 82 12.85 6.34 -10.85
CA GLN A 82 12.48 7.03 -9.62
C GLN A 82 10.99 7.40 -9.61
N ARG A 83 10.49 8.03 -10.69
CA ARG A 83 9.06 8.36 -10.83
C ARG A 83 8.17 7.12 -10.76
N SER A 84 8.60 6.00 -11.33
CA SER A 84 7.83 4.75 -11.29
C SER A 84 7.73 4.17 -9.88
N VAL A 85 8.82 4.21 -9.10
CA VAL A 85 8.82 3.77 -7.70
C VAL A 85 7.93 4.67 -6.84
N GLU A 86 8.03 5.98 -7.01
CA GLU A 86 7.20 6.97 -6.30
C GLU A 86 5.70 6.71 -6.55
N SER A 87 5.30 6.53 -7.81
CA SER A 87 3.91 6.24 -8.19
C SER A 87 3.38 4.93 -7.58
N LEU A 88 4.22 3.89 -7.52
CA LEU A 88 3.83 2.61 -6.91
C LEU A 88 3.68 2.72 -5.39
N SER A 89 4.53 3.52 -4.74
CA SER A 89 4.43 3.83 -3.31
C SER A 89 3.13 4.56 -2.98
N GLU A 90 2.77 5.58 -3.77
CA GLU A 90 1.49 6.30 -3.63
C GLU A 90 0.29 5.36 -3.77
N THR A 91 0.33 4.50 -4.79
CA THR A 91 -0.74 3.52 -5.03
C THR A 91 -0.87 2.53 -3.86
N SER A 92 0.26 2.07 -3.32
CA SER A 92 0.29 1.16 -2.16
C SER A 92 -0.31 1.82 -0.91
N GLN A 93 0.01 3.10 -0.68
CA GLN A 93 -0.54 3.85 0.45
C GLN A 93 -2.07 4.01 0.34
N LEU A 94 -2.58 4.32 -0.86
CA LEU A 94 -4.03 4.42 -1.10
C LEU A 94 -4.75 3.09 -0.81
N VAL A 95 -4.15 1.97 -1.19
CA VAL A 95 -4.70 0.62 -0.90
C VAL A 95 -4.72 0.37 0.62
N LEU A 96 -3.64 0.68 1.33
CA LEU A 96 -3.56 0.54 2.79
C LEU A 96 -4.63 1.37 3.50
N ASP A 97 -4.80 2.64 3.10
CA ASP A 97 -5.79 3.54 3.68
C ASP A 97 -7.23 3.03 3.46
N MET A 98 -7.51 2.49 2.27
CA MET A 98 -8.81 1.91 1.95
C MET A 98 -9.09 0.66 2.80
N VAL A 99 -8.11 -0.23 2.94
CA VAL A 99 -8.21 -1.42 3.80
C VAL A 99 -8.45 -1.02 5.25
N ALA A 100 -7.75 -0.01 5.76
CA ALA A 100 -7.95 0.50 7.10
C ALA A 100 -9.39 1.02 7.32
N LYS A 101 -9.94 1.78 6.36
CA LYS A 101 -11.34 2.27 6.42
C LYS A 101 -12.36 1.13 6.47
N PHE A 102 -12.18 0.09 5.65
CA PHE A 102 -13.05 -1.09 5.68
C PHE A 102 -12.93 -1.88 6.98
N LYS A 103 -11.72 -1.98 7.55
CA LYS A 103 -11.50 -2.64 8.84
C LYS A 103 -12.24 -1.94 9.99
N VAL A 104 -12.17 -0.61 10.05
CA VAL A 104 -12.90 0.19 11.04
C VAL A 104 -14.42 0.03 10.91
N GLY A 105 -14.94 -0.04 9.68
CA GLY A 105 -16.37 -0.28 9.45
C GLY A 105 -16.83 -1.67 9.88
N THR A 106 -16.00 -2.69 9.64
CA THR A 106 -16.34 -4.09 9.98
C THR A 106 -16.27 -4.37 11.48
N ASP A 107 -15.34 -3.75 12.20
CA ASP A 107 -15.31 -3.83 13.67
C ASP A 107 -16.57 -3.21 14.30
N CYS A 108 -17.18 -2.19 13.68
CA CYS A 108 -18.39 -1.54 14.20
C CYS A 108 -19.69 -2.37 14.02
N HIS A 109 -19.76 -3.27 13.02
CA HIS A 109 -20.97 -4.06 12.73
C HIS A 109 -21.13 -5.33 13.59
N LEU A 110 -20.09 -5.71 14.35
CA LEU A 110 -20.08 -6.94 15.16
C LEU A 110 -19.85 -6.67 16.67
N CYS A 111 -19.68 -5.41 17.08
CA CYS A 111 -19.31 -5.03 18.45
C CYS A 111 -20.45 -5.06 19.48
N HIS A 112 -21.65 -5.42 19.10
CA HIS A 112 -22.67 -5.81 20.06
C HIS A 112 -22.92 -7.29 19.87
N PRO A 113 -22.86 -8.11 20.95
CA PRO A 113 -23.52 -9.40 20.92
C PRO A 113 -24.91 -9.15 20.32
N LEU A 114 -25.33 -9.96 19.35
CA LEU A 114 -26.74 -10.04 18.98
C LEU A 114 -27.47 -10.53 20.24
N GLU A 115 -27.71 -9.61 21.17
CA GLU A 115 -28.59 -9.84 22.29
C GLU A 115 -29.91 -10.23 21.66
N LYS A 116 -30.42 -11.40 22.05
CA LYS A 116 -31.68 -11.89 21.52
C LYS A 116 -32.75 -10.91 21.97
N VAL A 117 -33.17 -10.01 21.11
CA VAL A 117 -34.27 -9.08 21.40
C VAL A 117 -35.57 -9.79 21.03
N THR A 118 -36.47 -9.91 21.99
CA THR A 118 -37.87 -10.32 21.77
C THR A 118 -38.78 -9.10 21.88
N LEU A 119 -39.93 -9.15 21.23
CA LEU A 119 -40.91 -8.07 21.27
C LEU A 119 -41.73 -8.16 22.56
N ASP A 120 -41.90 -7.03 23.26
CA ASP A 120 -42.64 -6.97 24.52
C ASP A 120 -44.16 -6.84 24.27
N PRO A 121 -44.98 -7.87 24.58
CA PRO A 121 -46.42 -7.84 24.37
C PRO A 121 -47.16 -6.79 25.23
N GLU A 122 -46.60 -6.38 26.37
CA GLU A 122 -47.21 -5.35 27.23
C GLU A 122 -47.18 -3.97 26.55
N THR A 123 -46.16 -3.72 25.72
CA THR A 123 -46.01 -2.45 25.00
C THR A 123 -46.70 -2.44 23.65
N ALA A 124 -47.00 -3.62 23.09
CA ALA A 124 -47.48 -3.76 21.73
C ALA A 124 -48.82 -3.07 21.46
N SER A 125 -48.87 -2.27 20.40
CA SER A 125 -50.10 -1.62 19.99
C SER A 125 -51.22 -2.62 19.65
N PRO A 126 -52.49 -2.31 19.95
CA PRO A 126 -53.64 -3.13 19.55
C PRO A 126 -53.75 -3.41 18.05
N HIS A 127 -53.08 -2.59 17.23
CA HIS A 127 -53.00 -2.77 15.77
C HIS A 127 -52.00 -3.85 15.34
N LEU A 128 -51.17 -4.38 16.25
CA LEU A 128 -50.09 -5.32 15.94
C LEU A 128 -50.39 -6.71 16.47
N THR A 129 -50.15 -7.73 15.63
CA THR A 129 -50.18 -9.14 16.02
C THR A 129 -48.75 -9.67 16.08
N LEU A 130 -48.39 -10.26 17.22
CA LEU A 130 -47.07 -10.86 17.43
C LEU A 130 -47.12 -12.37 17.16
N SER A 131 -46.02 -12.94 16.64
CA SER A 131 -45.85 -14.40 16.62
C SER A 131 -45.67 -14.97 18.02
N GLN A 132 -45.93 -16.26 18.19
CA GLN A 132 -45.80 -16.96 19.47
C GLN A 132 -44.38 -16.89 20.05
N ASP A 133 -43.36 -16.80 19.20
CA ASP A 133 -41.97 -16.66 19.62
C ASP A 133 -41.55 -15.21 19.91
N HIS A 134 -42.48 -14.26 19.80
CA HIS A 134 -42.27 -12.82 19.99
C HIS A 134 -41.12 -12.25 19.15
N LYS A 135 -40.84 -12.82 17.96
CA LYS A 135 -39.79 -12.33 17.07
C LYS A 135 -40.31 -11.63 15.83
N THR A 136 -41.59 -11.79 15.52
CA THR A 136 -42.19 -11.19 14.33
C THR A 136 -43.44 -10.40 14.69
N ILE A 137 -43.65 -9.29 13.97
CA ILE A 137 -44.87 -8.49 14.04
C ILE A 137 -45.57 -8.49 12.69
N ARG A 138 -46.90 -8.44 12.73
CA ARG A 138 -47.75 -8.20 11.57
C ARG A 138 -48.74 -7.10 11.92
N LEU A 139 -49.02 -6.21 10.98
CA LEU A 139 -50.11 -5.25 11.12
C LEU A 139 -51.44 -6.01 10.96
N GLY A 140 -52.26 -5.97 12.00
CA GLY A 140 -53.59 -6.57 12.00
C GLY A 140 -54.57 -5.78 11.12
N SER A 141 -55.58 -6.46 10.58
CA SER A 141 -56.64 -5.83 9.78
C SER A 141 -57.65 -5.03 10.62
N GLY A 142 -57.46 -4.96 11.94
CA GLY A 142 -58.33 -4.24 12.88
C GLY A 142 -57.67 -4.05 14.25
N ILE A 143 -58.36 -3.38 15.16
CA ILE A 143 -57.94 -3.17 16.55
C ILE A 143 -58.23 -4.43 17.35
N GLN A 144 -57.20 -5.03 17.95
CA GLN A 144 -57.38 -6.15 18.88
C GLN A 144 -57.95 -5.65 20.22
N ASN A 145 -58.85 -6.44 20.82
CA ASN A 145 -59.38 -6.18 22.16
C ASN A 145 -58.35 -6.60 23.23
N LEU A 146 -57.31 -5.78 23.38
CA LEU A 146 -56.30 -5.92 24.42
C LEU A 146 -56.59 -4.94 25.57
N PRO A 147 -56.26 -5.30 26.82
CA PRO A 147 -56.39 -4.38 27.95
C PRO A 147 -55.50 -3.17 27.74
N ASP A 148 -56.06 -1.99 27.96
CA ASP A 148 -55.30 -0.74 27.93
C ASP A 148 -54.41 -0.66 29.18
N THR A 149 -53.15 -0.35 28.97
CA THR A 149 -52.13 -0.28 30.03
C THR A 149 -51.25 0.91 29.75
N SER A 150 -50.74 1.56 30.80
CA SER A 150 -49.89 2.76 30.67
C SER A 150 -48.61 2.57 29.85
N LYS A 151 -48.19 1.32 29.61
CA LYS A 151 -47.03 0.96 28.79
C LYS A 151 -47.34 0.75 27.31
N ARG A 152 -48.62 0.70 26.91
CA ARG A 152 -49.06 0.27 25.57
C ARG A 152 -49.12 1.44 24.59
N PHE A 153 -48.62 1.25 23.38
CA PHE A 153 -48.76 2.24 22.32
C PHE A 153 -50.19 2.26 21.73
N THR A 154 -50.94 3.30 22.05
CA THR A 154 -52.32 3.49 21.54
C THR A 154 -52.38 4.41 20.32
N GLY A 155 -51.40 5.32 20.15
CA GLY A 155 -51.38 6.31 19.06
C GLY A 155 -50.61 5.89 17.80
N SER A 156 -49.83 4.81 17.85
CA SER A 156 -49.03 4.31 16.72
C SER A 156 -48.95 2.77 16.75
N PRO A 157 -48.85 2.10 15.57
CA PRO A 157 -48.64 0.65 15.50
C PRO A 157 -47.18 0.33 15.84
N SER A 158 -46.83 0.46 17.12
CA SER A 158 -45.47 0.30 17.64
C SER A 158 -45.42 -0.71 18.78
N VAL A 159 -44.23 -1.26 19.03
CA VAL A 159 -43.91 -2.20 20.11
C VAL A 159 -42.44 -2.01 20.48
N LEU A 160 -42.08 -2.18 21.75
CA LEU A 160 -40.68 -2.14 22.19
C LEU A 160 -40.03 -3.53 22.10
N GLY A 161 -38.72 -3.51 21.88
CA GLY A 161 -37.88 -4.67 22.14
C GLY A 161 -37.66 -4.85 23.64
N SER A 162 -37.58 -6.10 24.07
CA SER A 162 -37.18 -6.56 25.40
C SER A 162 -35.99 -7.50 25.24
N GLN A 163 -35.12 -7.53 26.23
CA GLN A 163 -34.04 -8.53 26.27
C GLN A 163 -34.67 -9.92 26.48
N GLY A 164 -34.39 -10.85 25.58
CA GLY A 164 -34.96 -12.20 25.55
C GLY A 164 -34.01 -13.30 25.99
#